data_AF-A0A8J8WBH3-F1
#
_entry.id   AF-A0A8J8WBH3-F1
#
_cell.length_a   1.000
_cell.length_b   1.000
_cell.length_c   1.000
_cell.angle_alpha   90.00
_cell.angle_beta   90.00
_cell.angle_gamma   90.00
#
_symmetry.space_group_name_H-M   'P 1'
#
loop_
_entity.id
_entity.type
_entity.pdbx_description
1 polymer ?
#
loop_
_entity_poly.entity_id
_entity_poly.type
_entity_poly.pdbx_seq_one_letter_code
_entity_poly.pdbx_strand_id
1 'polypeptide(L)'
;MIASFQLLTGLLALTTSAVSGVIQPRSITPPEGCPIPTWVVNNFQWHNASHSLDCVHHPYDYPEACLCGSGWCKPDPATCNGTMVNPCYTGMPNYEPWGYGPLETLDIDFADGLQCHDQYIGYRIHDIGNGASNCGYADRGQGRIVSFYGTSNLDSSIGHMDYVLGSGHALTCANGSSITYSGSVDFPLTCTHDAYFNATCTAPVFEIPVLSYQWV
;
A
#
# COMPACT_ATOMS: atom_id res chain seq x y z
N MET A 1 -56.98 -39.99 -27.95
CA MET A 1 -55.86 -39.10 -28.27
C MET A 1 -54.97 -39.01 -27.03
N ILE A 2 -53.74 -39.56 -27.14
CA ILE A 2 -52.46 -39.18 -26.50
C ILE A 2 -52.46 -39.09 -24.95
N ALA A 3 -51.98 -40.07 -24.18
CA ALA A 3 -50.60 -40.56 -23.95
C ALA A 3 -49.70 -39.66 -23.07
N SER A 4 -49.22 -40.25 -21.96
CA SER A 4 -47.89 -40.13 -21.32
C SER A 4 -47.24 -38.76 -21.07
N PHE A 5 -46.79 -38.49 -19.85
CA PHE A 5 -45.38 -38.60 -19.44
C PHE A 5 -45.17 -38.18 -17.96
N GLN A 6 -44.35 -38.97 -17.27
CA GLN A 6 -43.79 -38.73 -15.94
C GLN A 6 -42.86 -37.51 -15.95
N LEU A 7 -42.54 -36.92 -14.79
CA LEU A 7 -41.16 -36.88 -14.26
C LEU A 7 -41.03 -36.01 -12.99
N LEU A 8 -40.47 -36.67 -11.97
CA LEU A 8 -39.64 -36.12 -10.91
C LEU A 8 -39.03 -34.74 -11.22
N THR A 9 -39.18 -33.79 -10.30
CA THR A 9 -38.20 -32.72 -10.10
C THR A 9 -37.94 -32.57 -8.62
N GLY A 10 -37.05 -33.44 -8.13
CA GLY A 10 -36.27 -33.15 -6.94
C GLY A 10 -35.15 -32.19 -7.30
N LEU A 11 -34.98 -31.15 -6.50
CA LEU A 11 -33.70 -30.48 -6.30
C LEU A 11 -33.69 -29.95 -4.87
N LEU A 12 -33.10 -30.75 -3.97
CA LEU A 12 -32.56 -30.23 -2.73
C LEU A 12 -31.53 -29.16 -3.10
N ALA A 13 -31.82 -27.91 -2.76
CA ALA A 13 -30.81 -26.87 -2.73
C ALA A 13 -29.88 -27.16 -1.54
N LEU A 14 -28.82 -27.94 -1.76
CA LEU A 14 -27.65 -27.90 -0.89
C LEU A 14 -26.94 -26.57 -1.14
N THR A 15 -27.30 -25.56 -0.36
CA THR A 15 -26.46 -24.37 -0.19
C THR A 15 -25.24 -24.80 0.60
N THR A 16 -24.21 -25.27 -0.09
CA THR A 16 -22.86 -25.35 0.46
C THR A 16 -22.37 -23.93 0.69
N SER A 17 -22.51 -23.43 1.91
CA SER A 17 -21.71 -22.31 2.40
C SER A 17 -20.25 -22.77 2.43
N ALA A 18 -19.57 -22.68 1.30
CA ALA A 18 -18.11 -22.73 1.26
C ALA A 18 -17.62 -21.46 1.97
N VAL A 19 -17.38 -21.57 3.27
CA VAL A 19 -16.54 -20.61 3.98
C VAL A 19 -15.16 -20.78 3.35
N SER A 20 -14.81 -19.89 2.42
CA SER A 20 -13.44 -19.72 1.97
C SER A 20 -12.62 -19.26 3.17
N GLY A 21 -12.18 -20.22 3.98
CA GLY A 21 -11.19 -19.97 5.02
C GLY A 21 -9.92 -19.56 4.31
N VAL A 22 -9.63 -18.26 4.31
CA VAL A 22 -8.32 -17.76 3.91
C VAL A 22 -7.30 -18.48 4.77
N ILE A 23 -6.52 -19.38 4.17
CA ILE A 23 -5.42 -20.06 4.85
C ILE A 23 -4.38 -18.97 5.12
N GLN A 24 -4.44 -18.40 6.32
CA GLN A 24 -3.44 -17.44 6.77
C GLN A 24 -2.10 -18.19 6.91
N PRO A 25 -1.03 -17.73 6.23
CA PRO A 25 0.29 -18.33 6.38
C PRO A 25 0.71 -18.29 7.85
N ARG A 26 1.39 -19.33 8.31
CA ARG A 26 1.94 -19.37 9.67
C ARG A 26 3.43 -19.14 9.62
N SER A 27 3.94 -18.44 10.63
CA SER A 27 5.37 -18.27 10.83
C SER A 27 6.09 -19.62 10.88
N ILE A 28 7.25 -19.69 10.24
CA ILE A 28 8.15 -20.84 10.31
C ILE A 28 8.67 -21.05 11.73
N THR A 29 9.17 -22.25 12.02
CA THR A 29 9.99 -22.45 13.22
C THR A 29 11.43 -22.03 12.88
N PRO A 30 12.04 -21.11 13.64
CA PRO A 30 13.44 -20.73 13.41
C PRO A 30 14.38 -21.90 13.76
N PRO A 31 15.64 -21.89 13.29
CA PRO A 31 16.65 -22.82 13.76
C PRO A 31 16.80 -22.78 15.29
N GLU A 32 17.22 -23.90 15.88
CA GLU A 32 17.40 -24.00 17.33
C GLU A 32 18.33 -22.90 17.86
N GLY A 33 17.90 -22.20 18.90
CA GLY A 33 18.66 -21.11 19.51
C GLY A 33 18.56 -19.77 18.77
N CYS A 34 17.80 -19.67 17.68
CA CYS A 34 17.57 -18.40 16.98
C CYS A 34 16.23 -17.77 17.38
N PRO A 35 16.17 -16.44 17.62
CA PRO A 35 14.92 -15.74 17.90
C PRO A 35 14.06 -15.60 16.64
N ILE A 36 12.74 -15.66 16.79
CA ILE A 36 11.79 -15.30 15.71
C ILE A 36 11.17 -13.94 16.02
N PRO A 37 11.22 -12.98 15.09
CA PRO A 37 10.54 -11.70 15.29
C PRO A 37 9.03 -11.88 15.18
N THR A 38 8.30 -10.98 15.83
CA THR A 38 6.84 -10.86 15.70
C THR A 38 6.51 -9.52 15.06
N TRP A 39 5.95 -9.55 13.86
CA TRP A 39 5.62 -8.35 13.10
C TRP A 39 4.11 -8.16 13.10
N VAL A 40 3.61 -7.33 14.01
CA VAL A 40 2.17 -7.04 14.13
C VAL A 40 1.94 -5.60 13.74
N VAL A 41 1.07 -5.38 12.77
CA VAL A 41 0.58 -4.06 12.38
C VAL A 41 -0.65 -3.75 13.21
N ASN A 42 -0.54 -2.73 14.07
CA ASN A 42 -1.61 -2.29 14.96
C ASN A 42 -2.50 -1.21 14.33
N ASN A 43 -1.91 -0.40 13.46
CA ASN A 43 -2.60 0.65 12.75
C ASN A 43 -2.11 0.68 11.32
N PHE A 44 -3.05 0.74 10.39
CA PHE A 44 -2.78 0.86 8.96
C PHE A 44 -3.76 1.89 8.40
N GLN A 45 -3.22 2.93 7.79
CA GLN A 45 -4.00 3.98 7.18
C GLN A 45 -3.34 4.41 5.87
N TRP A 46 -4.10 4.36 4.79
CA TRP A 46 -3.65 4.78 3.46
C TRP A 46 -4.64 5.78 2.88
N HIS A 47 -4.18 7.00 2.66
CA HIS A 47 -4.92 8.01 1.93
C HIS A 47 -4.42 8.05 0.49
N ASN A 48 -5.34 7.89 -0.45
CA ASN A 48 -5.06 7.97 -1.88
C ASN A 48 -5.98 9.00 -2.54
N ALA A 49 -5.44 9.88 -3.37
CA ALA A 49 -6.22 10.92 -4.02
C ALA A 49 -6.53 10.54 -5.47
N SER A 50 -7.74 10.88 -5.92
CA SER A 50 -8.22 10.57 -7.27
C SER A 50 -7.59 11.47 -8.35
N HIS A 51 -6.98 12.58 -7.93
CA HIS A 51 -6.42 13.61 -8.78
C HIS A 51 -4.96 13.90 -8.44
N SER A 52 -4.19 12.87 -8.09
CA SER A 52 -2.74 13.02 -7.91
C SER A 52 -2.03 13.17 -9.24
N LEU A 53 -0.92 13.90 -9.20
CA LEU A 53 -0.07 14.12 -10.36
C LEU A 53 0.93 12.95 -10.48
N ASP A 54 0.80 12.11 -11.51
CA ASP A 54 1.76 11.02 -11.80
C ASP A 54 2.80 11.48 -12.82
N CYS A 55 3.79 12.23 -12.34
CA CYS A 55 4.87 12.72 -13.19
C CYS A 55 5.89 11.68 -13.64
N VAL A 56 5.78 10.43 -13.20
CA VAL A 56 6.78 9.41 -13.53
C VAL A 56 6.30 8.50 -14.62
N HIS A 57 5.08 7.99 -14.56
CA HIS A 57 4.57 7.16 -15.64
C HIS A 57 3.92 7.99 -16.75
N HIS A 58 3.46 9.21 -16.45
CA HIS A 58 2.72 10.06 -17.39
C HIS A 58 3.25 11.51 -17.47
N PRO A 59 4.58 11.75 -17.65
CA PRO A 59 5.18 13.09 -17.58
C PRO A 59 4.67 14.10 -18.63
N TYR A 60 4.00 13.64 -19.68
CA TYR A 60 3.53 14.47 -20.80
C TYR A 60 2.01 14.50 -20.95
N ASP A 61 1.27 13.75 -20.14
CA ASP A 61 -0.19 13.61 -20.32
C ASP A 61 -1.00 14.67 -19.57
N TYR A 62 -0.32 15.56 -18.85
CA TYR A 62 -0.97 16.63 -18.09
C TYR A 62 -0.99 17.95 -18.88
N PRO A 63 -2.14 18.65 -18.89
CA PRO A 63 -2.19 20.00 -19.43
C PRO A 63 -1.27 20.93 -18.62
N GLU A 64 -0.76 21.97 -19.27
CA GLU A 64 0.04 22.98 -18.59
C GLU A 64 -0.77 23.63 -17.45
N ALA A 65 -0.11 23.86 -16.31
CA ALA A 65 -0.65 24.55 -15.16
C ALA A 65 -0.07 25.98 -15.09
N CYS A 66 -0.81 26.92 -14.49
CA CYS A 66 -0.35 28.30 -14.37
C CYS A 66 0.37 28.52 -13.04
N LEU A 67 1.65 28.90 -13.12
CA LEU A 67 2.47 29.29 -11.97
C LEU A 67 2.35 30.81 -11.75
N CYS A 68 1.59 31.22 -10.74
CA CYS A 68 1.40 32.61 -10.32
C CYS A 68 2.28 32.95 -9.11
N GLY A 69 3.45 33.57 -9.34
CA GLY A 69 4.33 34.02 -8.25
C GLY A 69 4.93 32.86 -7.45
N SER A 70 4.55 32.73 -6.17
CA SER A 70 5.03 31.67 -5.27
C SER A 70 4.10 30.46 -5.20
N GLY A 71 3.16 30.29 -6.13
CA GLY A 71 2.23 29.15 -6.12
C GLY A 71 1.40 28.98 -7.39
N TRP A 72 0.43 28.07 -7.31
CA TRP A 72 -0.39 27.66 -8.46
C TRP A 72 -1.73 28.39 -8.49
N CYS A 73 -2.18 28.74 -9.69
CA CYS A 73 -3.47 29.38 -9.94
C CYS A 73 -4.21 28.65 -11.06
N LYS A 74 -5.45 29.06 -11.31
CA LYS A 74 -6.31 28.43 -12.31
C LYS A 74 -5.58 28.32 -13.67
N PRO A 75 -5.49 27.12 -14.26
CA PRO A 75 -4.74 26.88 -15.48
C PRO A 75 -5.55 27.36 -16.69
N ASP A 76 -5.47 28.66 -16.97
CA ASP A 76 -6.10 29.27 -18.14
C ASP A 76 -5.05 30.09 -18.90
N PRO A 77 -4.64 29.66 -20.10
CA PRO A 77 -3.64 30.37 -20.91
C PRO A 77 -4.00 31.83 -21.19
N ALA A 78 -5.29 32.17 -21.25
CA ALA A 78 -5.75 33.52 -21.53
C ALA A 78 -5.73 34.44 -20.31
N THR A 79 -5.77 33.87 -19.09
CA THR A 79 -5.86 34.64 -17.83
C THR A 79 -4.75 34.33 -16.84
N CYS A 80 -3.77 33.51 -17.22
CA CYS A 80 -2.62 33.13 -16.43
C CYS A 80 -1.76 34.36 -16.09
N ASN A 81 -1.82 34.80 -14.84
CA ASN A 81 -1.02 35.91 -14.32
C ASN A 81 0.36 35.40 -13.87
N GLY A 82 1.07 34.76 -14.80
CA GLY A 82 2.26 33.96 -14.51
C GLY A 82 2.77 33.24 -15.76
N THR A 83 3.34 32.06 -15.57
CA THR A 83 3.84 31.22 -16.68
C THR A 83 3.04 29.93 -16.74
N MET A 84 2.51 29.58 -17.92
CA MET A 84 2.01 28.23 -18.18
C MET A 84 3.21 27.29 -18.28
N VAL A 85 3.23 26.27 -17.43
CA VAL A 85 4.31 25.29 -17.35
C VAL A 85 3.74 23.90 -17.17
N ASN A 86 4.45 22.89 -17.65
CA ASN A 86 4.07 21.52 -17.37
C ASN A 86 4.24 21.28 -15.84
N PRO A 87 3.19 20.80 -15.13
CA PRO A 87 3.24 20.56 -13.69
C PRO A 87 4.29 19.52 -13.29
N CYS A 88 4.76 18.71 -14.24
CA CYS A 88 5.81 17.71 -14.09
C CYS A 88 7.21 18.21 -14.42
N TYR A 89 7.49 19.51 -14.50
CA TYR A 89 8.87 20.01 -14.64
C TYR A 89 9.63 20.15 -13.30
N THR A 90 10.77 19.47 -13.20
CA THR A 90 11.56 19.35 -11.96
C THR A 90 12.05 20.71 -11.46
N GLY A 91 12.05 20.93 -10.14
CA GLY A 91 12.59 22.15 -9.52
C GLY A 91 11.56 23.26 -9.26
N MET A 92 10.28 22.99 -9.44
CA MET A 92 9.22 23.95 -9.12
C MET A 92 8.94 24.05 -7.61
N PRO A 93 8.79 25.27 -7.07
CA PRO A 93 8.33 25.47 -5.70
C PRO A 93 6.83 25.13 -5.61
N ASN A 94 6.48 24.32 -4.61
CA ASN A 94 5.16 23.71 -4.34
C ASN A 94 4.84 22.46 -5.17
N TYR A 95 4.72 21.35 -4.44
CA TYR A 95 4.54 19.99 -4.96
C TYR A 95 3.12 19.69 -5.46
N GLU A 96 2.15 20.57 -5.20
CA GLU A 96 0.73 20.35 -5.50
C GLU A 96 0.23 21.43 -6.47
N PRO A 97 0.10 21.13 -7.78
CA PRO A 97 -0.46 22.08 -8.72
C PRO A 97 -1.94 22.37 -8.44
N TRP A 98 -2.45 23.44 -9.02
CA TRP A 98 -3.85 23.84 -8.83
C TRP A 98 -4.82 22.74 -9.28
N GLY A 99 -5.76 22.38 -8.42
CA GLY A 99 -6.79 21.38 -8.71
C GLY A 99 -6.35 19.93 -8.55
N TYR A 100 -5.11 19.67 -8.14
CA TYR A 100 -4.66 18.33 -7.76
C TYR A 100 -5.12 18.01 -6.34
N GLY A 101 -5.39 16.72 -6.10
CA GLY A 101 -6.08 16.22 -4.91
C GLY A 101 -5.27 16.39 -3.60
N PRO A 102 -5.87 16.03 -2.45
CA PRO A 102 -5.15 16.04 -1.17
C PRO A 102 -3.92 15.13 -1.20
N LEU A 103 -2.99 15.37 -0.28
CA LEU A 103 -1.77 14.56 -0.13
C LEU A 103 -2.10 13.07 0.04
N GLU A 104 -1.45 12.24 -0.77
CA GLU A 104 -1.42 10.80 -0.53
C GLU A 104 -0.45 10.49 0.60
N THR A 105 -0.88 9.63 1.53
CA THR A 105 -0.09 9.23 2.69
C THR A 105 -0.33 7.76 3.02
N LEU A 106 0.68 7.10 3.56
CA LEU A 106 0.61 5.76 4.10
C LEU A 106 1.26 5.76 5.47
N ASP A 107 0.49 5.38 6.46
CA ASP A 107 0.88 5.25 7.86
C ASP A 107 0.71 3.80 8.31
N ILE A 108 1.79 3.21 8.84
CA ILE A 108 1.80 1.85 9.37
C ILE A 108 2.49 1.87 10.73
N ASP A 109 1.74 1.57 11.79
CA ASP A 109 2.30 1.41 13.13
C ASP A 109 2.41 -0.07 13.49
N PHE A 110 3.60 -0.51 13.85
CA PHE A 110 3.85 -1.84 14.37
C PHE A 110 3.78 -1.88 15.90
N ALA A 111 3.39 -3.03 16.43
CA ALA A 111 3.27 -3.25 17.88
C ALA A 111 4.60 -3.14 18.65
N ASP A 112 5.73 -3.30 17.97
CA ASP A 112 7.07 -3.13 18.54
C ASP A 112 7.53 -1.67 18.57
N GLY A 113 6.66 -0.73 18.18
CA GLY A 113 6.89 0.71 18.21
C GLY A 113 7.45 1.29 16.90
N LEU A 114 7.62 0.48 15.85
CA LEU A 114 7.98 0.99 14.53
C LEU A 114 6.84 1.82 13.95
N GLN A 115 7.16 2.99 13.41
CA GLN A 115 6.20 3.82 12.68
C GLN A 115 6.73 4.09 11.28
N CYS A 116 6.00 3.61 10.29
CA CYS A 116 6.27 3.85 8.89
C CYS A 116 5.33 4.96 8.41
N HIS A 117 5.90 6.06 7.92
CA HIS A 117 5.16 7.11 7.24
C HIS A 117 5.76 7.30 5.84
N ASP A 118 4.91 7.21 4.83
CA ASP A 118 5.22 7.54 3.44
C ASP A 118 4.25 8.62 2.97
N GLN A 119 4.74 9.72 2.41
CA GLN A 119 3.92 10.84 1.94
C GLN A 119 4.34 11.26 0.54
N TYR A 120 3.38 11.54 -0.34
CA TYR A 120 3.68 12.05 -1.67
C TYR A 120 4.48 13.37 -1.60
N ILE A 121 5.69 13.37 -2.16
CA ILE A 121 6.63 14.53 -2.18
C ILE A 121 6.98 14.97 -3.62
N GLY A 122 6.02 14.94 -4.54
CA GLY A 122 6.26 15.21 -5.96
C GLY A 122 6.71 13.94 -6.70
N TYR A 123 7.76 14.05 -7.53
CA TYR A 123 8.26 12.96 -8.40
C TYR A 123 8.55 11.65 -7.64
N ARG A 124 7.63 10.69 -7.71
CA ARG A 124 7.84 9.32 -7.20
C ARG A 124 8.12 8.35 -8.32
N ILE A 125 9.10 7.47 -8.13
CA ILE A 125 9.37 6.35 -9.05
C ILE A 125 8.28 5.23 -8.95
N HIS A 126 7.31 5.35 -8.02
CA HIS A 126 6.30 4.33 -7.69
C HIS A 126 5.10 4.93 -6.95
N ASP A 127 3.89 4.44 -7.23
CA ASP A 127 2.65 4.83 -6.55
C ASP A 127 2.55 4.20 -5.16
N ILE A 128 1.96 4.89 -4.18
CA ILE A 128 1.64 4.27 -2.88
C ILE A 128 0.63 3.15 -3.12
N GLY A 129 0.89 1.97 -2.55
CA GLY A 129 0.09 0.77 -2.80
C GLY A 129 0.49 0.00 -4.06
N ASN A 130 1.62 0.34 -4.68
CA ASN A 130 2.17 -0.41 -5.80
C ASN A 130 3.69 -0.62 -5.67
N GLY A 131 4.14 -1.08 -4.50
CA GLY A 131 5.54 -1.45 -4.33
C GLY A 131 6.11 -1.17 -2.95
N ALA A 132 7.43 -0.98 -2.93
CA ALA A 132 8.14 -0.61 -1.72
C ALA A 132 7.59 0.70 -1.18
N SER A 133 7.12 0.69 0.06
CA SER A 133 6.75 1.91 0.77
C SER A 133 8.03 2.51 1.31
N ASN A 134 8.25 3.79 1.06
CA ASN A 134 9.31 4.49 1.77
C ASN A 134 8.79 4.72 3.19
N CYS A 135 9.05 3.78 4.11
CA CYS A 135 9.10 4.07 5.54
C CYS A 135 10.25 5.06 5.73
N GLY A 136 9.96 6.33 5.46
CA GLY A 136 10.92 7.26 4.91
C GLY A 136 11.97 7.62 5.95
N TYR A 137 13.26 7.47 5.61
CA TYR A 137 14.44 8.08 6.24
C TYR A 137 14.69 7.87 7.76
N ALA A 138 13.66 7.81 8.61
CA ALA A 138 13.70 7.54 10.04
C ALA A 138 14.25 6.14 10.36
N ASP A 139 14.05 5.17 9.46
CA ASP A 139 14.44 3.77 9.66
C ASP A 139 15.66 3.28 8.86
N ARG A 140 16.44 4.18 8.23
CA ARG A 140 17.76 3.78 7.71
C ARG A 140 18.66 3.14 8.79
N GLY A 141 18.34 3.35 10.07
CA GLY A 141 19.03 2.77 11.21
C GLY A 141 18.45 1.46 11.76
N GLN A 142 17.37 0.90 11.20
CA GLN A 142 16.76 -0.37 11.67
C GLN A 142 16.65 -1.45 10.58
N GLY A 143 16.95 -1.11 9.32
CA GLY A 143 17.10 -2.03 8.19
C GLY A 143 15.87 -2.83 7.83
N ARG A 144 14.68 -2.33 8.11
CA ARG A 144 13.42 -2.99 7.75
C ARG A 144 12.95 -2.45 6.40
N ILE A 145 12.58 -3.35 5.49
CA ILE A 145 12.04 -3.01 4.17
C ILE A 145 10.61 -3.53 4.13
N VAL A 146 9.64 -2.61 4.06
CA VAL A 146 8.22 -2.91 3.97
C VAL A 146 7.71 -2.52 2.59
N SER A 147 7.08 -3.46 1.89
CA SER A 147 6.41 -3.18 0.62
C SER A 147 4.92 -3.39 0.79
N PHE A 148 4.12 -2.45 0.31
CA PHE A 148 2.67 -2.52 0.35
C PHE A 148 2.09 -2.48 -1.07
N TYR A 149 1.19 -3.42 -1.33
CA TYR A 149 0.43 -3.53 -2.56
C TYR A 149 -1.05 -3.53 -2.23
N GLY A 150 -1.82 -2.70 -2.92
CA GLY A 150 -3.25 -2.62 -2.68
C GLY A 150 -3.95 -1.78 -3.73
N THR A 151 -5.27 -1.85 -3.74
CA THR A 151 -6.10 -0.97 -4.55
C THR A 151 -7.09 -0.23 -3.66
N SER A 152 -7.14 1.08 -3.84
CA SER A 152 -8.09 1.94 -3.18
C SER A 152 -9.39 2.11 -3.97
N ASN A 153 -9.47 1.60 -5.21
CA ASN A 153 -10.61 1.82 -6.12
C ASN A 153 -11.91 1.10 -5.71
N LEU A 154 -11.83 0.24 -4.69
CA LEU A 154 -12.93 -0.59 -4.22
C LEU A 154 -13.15 -0.30 -2.74
N ASP A 155 -14.41 -0.30 -2.29
CA ASP A 155 -14.74 -0.12 -0.88
C ASP A 155 -14.17 -1.26 -0.02
N SER A 156 -13.97 -2.45 -0.60
CA SER A 156 -13.28 -3.57 0.02
C SER A 156 -12.39 -4.30 -0.98
N SER A 157 -11.15 -4.56 -0.59
CA SER A 157 -10.14 -5.24 -1.39
C SER A 157 -9.19 -6.05 -0.49
N ILE A 158 -8.18 -6.67 -1.10
CA ILE A 158 -7.10 -7.36 -0.40
C ILE A 158 -5.83 -6.53 -0.58
N GLY A 159 -5.22 -6.15 0.54
CA GLY A 159 -3.87 -5.63 0.58
C GLY A 159 -2.86 -6.78 0.73
N HIS A 160 -1.67 -6.60 0.19
CA HIS A 160 -0.53 -7.47 0.36
C HIS A 160 0.63 -6.69 0.97
N MET A 161 1.31 -7.28 1.94
CA MET A 161 2.50 -6.69 2.55
C MET A 161 3.66 -7.67 2.58
N ASP A 162 4.81 -7.23 2.08
CA ASP A 162 6.09 -7.89 2.28
C ASP A 162 6.88 -7.17 3.38
N TYR A 163 7.56 -7.96 4.21
CA TYR A 163 8.47 -7.47 5.23
C TYR A 163 9.80 -8.20 5.13
N VAL A 164 10.89 -7.45 5.01
CA VAL A 164 12.25 -7.97 5.04
C VAL A 164 13.04 -7.28 6.15
N LEU A 165 13.66 -8.09 7.01
CA LEU A 165 14.72 -7.62 7.89
C LEU A 165 16.03 -7.63 7.10
N GLY A 166 16.70 -6.49 7.02
CA GLY A 166 17.95 -6.32 6.30
C GLY A 166 19.12 -6.97 7.01
N SER A 167 20.11 -7.45 6.26
CA SER A 167 21.27 -8.16 6.80
C SER A 167 22.09 -7.36 7.83
N GLY A 168 22.11 -6.03 7.72
CA GLY A 168 22.75 -5.14 8.71
C GLY A 168 22.07 -5.15 10.09
N HIS A 169 20.87 -5.72 10.19
CA HIS A 169 20.05 -5.83 11.40
C HIS A 169 19.69 -7.29 11.71
N ALA A 170 20.52 -8.23 11.22
CA ALA A 170 20.37 -9.64 11.53
C ALA A 170 20.36 -9.88 13.04
N LEU A 171 19.48 -10.78 13.47
CA LEU A 171 19.36 -11.19 14.86
C LEU A 171 20.49 -12.18 15.20
N THR A 172 20.93 -12.16 16.46
CA THR A 172 21.97 -13.07 16.94
C THR A 172 21.34 -14.31 17.58
N CYS A 173 21.75 -15.49 17.15
CA CYS A 173 21.37 -16.76 17.76
C CYS A 173 22.25 -17.07 18.98
N ALA A 174 21.82 -18.00 19.83
CA ALA A 174 22.52 -18.38 21.05
C ALA A 174 23.96 -18.91 20.83
N ASN A 175 24.25 -19.44 19.65
CA ASN A 175 25.57 -19.90 19.22
C ASN A 175 26.47 -18.78 18.66
N GLY A 176 25.98 -17.53 18.61
CA GLY A 176 26.69 -16.37 18.07
C GLY A 176 26.56 -16.17 16.55
N SER A 177 25.84 -17.03 15.82
CA SER A 177 25.59 -16.81 14.39
C SER A 177 24.51 -15.74 14.16
N SER A 178 24.55 -15.10 12.99
CA SER A 178 23.60 -14.05 12.61
C SER A 178 22.57 -14.57 11.60
N ILE A 179 21.30 -14.24 11.82
CA ILE A 179 20.17 -14.68 11.00
C ILE A 179 19.27 -13.51 10.65
N THR A 180 18.79 -13.45 9.43
CA THR A 180 17.77 -12.50 9.01
C THR A 180 16.52 -13.20 8.51
N TYR A 181 15.40 -12.46 8.44
CA TYR A 181 14.07 -12.99 8.19
C TYR A 181 13.33 -12.18 7.13
N SER A 182 12.45 -12.86 6.40
CA SER A 182 11.44 -12.20 5.57
C SER A 182 10.10 -12.92 5.68
N GLY A 183 9.03 -12.21 5.36
CA GLY A 183 7.68 -12.72 5.42
C GLY A 183 6.70 -11.86 4.65
N SER A 184 5.50 -12.35 4.48
CA SER A 184 4.44 -11.64 3.78
C SER A 184 3.05 -12.10 4.19
N VAL A 185 2.05 -11.23 3.99
CA VAL A 185 0.67 -11.49 4.36
C VAL A 185 -0.31 -10.79 3.42
N ASP A 186 -1.43 -11.46 3.16
CA ASP A 186 -2.63 -10.85 2.58
C ASP A 186 -3.61 -10.47 3.70
N PHE A 187 -4.10 -9.24 3.68
CA PHE A 187 -5.00 -8.70 4.70
C PHE A 187 -6.19 -7.95 4.08
N PRO A 188 -7.35 -7.95 4.74
CA PRO A 188 -8.51 -7.22 4.24
C PRO A 188 -8.26 -5.70 4.33
N LEU A 189 -8.52 -5.01 3.22
CA LEU A 189 -8.43 -3.56 3.12
C LEU A 189 -9.85 -3.00 2.93
N THR A 190 -10.20 -1.97 3.69
CA THR A 190 -11.51 -1.29 3.61
C THR A 190 -11.29 0.18 3.33
N CYS A 191 -11.90 0.69 2.26
CA CYS A 191 -11.74 2.06 1.81
C CYS A 191 -13.07 2.82 1.84
N THR A 192 -13.01 4.09 2.22
CA THR A 192 -14.12 5.04 2.08
C THR A 192 -13.75 6.14 1.11
N HIS A 193 -14.65 6.45 0.19
CA HIS A 193 -14.46 7.49 -0.82
C HIS A 193 -15.22 8.76 -0.46
N ASP A 194 -14.59 9.92 -0.64
CA ASP A 194 -15.28 11.21 -0.56
C ASP A 194 -16.01 11.56 -1.88
N ALA A 195 -16.61 12.75 -1.95
CA ALA A 195 -17.34 13.21 -3.14
C ALA A 195 -16.47 13.39 -4.40
N TYR A 196 -15.14 13.47 -4.22
CA TYR A 196 -14.15 13.55 -5.29
C TYR A 196 -13.50 12.20 -5.56
N PHE A 197 -13.96 11.12 -4.92
CA PHE A 197 -13.39 9.78 -5.01
C PHE A 197 -11.98 9.68 -4.41
N ASN A 198 -11.58 10.60 -3.52
CA ASN A 198 -10.39 10.37 -2.69
C ASN A 198 -10.68 9.26 -1.69
N ALA A 199 -9.78 8.31 -1.58
CA ALA A 199 -9.94 7.14 -0.75
C ALA A 199 -9.20 7.29 0.58
N THR A 200 -9.83 6.87 1.66
CA THR A 200 -9.19 6.59 2.94
C THR A 200 -9.37 5.11 3.23
N CYS A 201 -8.26 4.37 3.20
CA CYS A 201 -8.22 2.93 3.38
C CYS A 201 -7.64 2.56 4.74
N THR A 202 -8.23 1.58 5.40
CA THR A 202 -7.80 1.05 6.69
C THR A 202 -7.82 -0.47 6.67
N ALA A 203 -7.08 -1.07 7.60
CA ALA A 203 -7.09 -2.52 7.82
C ALA A 203 -7.25 -2.82 9.32
N PRO A 204 -7.89 -3.94 9.69
CA PRO A 204 -7.85 -4.44 11.06
C PRO A 204 -6.42 -4.83 11.44
N VAL A 205 -6.15 -5.02 12.73
CA VAL A 205 -4.85 -5.54 13.21
C VAL A 205 -4.52 -6.87 12.53
N PHE A 206 -3.30 -7.01 12.03
CA PHE A 206 -2.81 -8.25 11.41
C PHE A 206 -1.35 -8.54 11.76
N GLU A 207 -0.97 -9.82 11.66
CA GLU A 207 0.40 -10.29 11.83
C GLU A 207 0.99 -10.63 10.46
N ILE A 208 2.24 -10.24 10.23
CA ILE A 208 3.03 -10.66 9.08
C ILE A 208 3.84 -11.88 9.52
N PRO A 209 3.49 -13.09 9.05
CA PRO A 209 4.18 -14.30 9.43
C PRO A 209 5.59 -14.32 8.82
N VAL A 210 6.56 -14.80 9.57
CA VAL A 210 7.92 -15.03 9.07
C VAL A 210 7.91 -16.27 8.19
N LEU A 211 8.20 -16.13 6.90
CA LEU A 211 8.10 -17.23 5.93
C LEU A 211 9.45 -17.80 5.53
N SER A 212 10.53 -17.03 5.66
CA SER A 212 11.87 -17.51 5.36
C SER A 212 12.94 -16.84 6.22
N TYR A 213 14.12 -17.45 6.23
CA TYR A 213 15.31 -16.90 6.88
C TYR A 213 16.55 -17.11 6.02
N GLN A 214 17.59 -16.33 6.32
CA GLN A 214 18.90 -16.44 5.70
C GLN A 214 19.99 -16.20 6.75
N TRP A 215 21.05 -17.00 6.72
CA TRP A 215 22.26 -16.77 7.50
C TRP A 215 23.07 -15.61 6.92
N VAL A 216 23.61 -14.76 7.78
CA VAL A 216 24.43 -13.57 7.42
C VAL A 216 25.87 -13.77 7.80
#